data_AF-A0A9E1ZWI6-F1
#
_entry.id   AF-A0A9E1ZWI6-F1
#
_cell.length_a   1.000
_cell.length_b   1.000
_cell.length_c   1.000
_cell.angle_alpha   90.00
_cell.angle_beta   90.00
_cell.angle_gamma   90.00
#
_symmetry.space_group_name_H-M   'P 1'
#
loop_
_entity.id
_entity.type
_entity.pdbx_description
1 polymer ?
#
loop_
_entity_poly.entity_id
_entity_poly.type
_entity_poly.pdbx_seq_one_letter_code
_entity_poly.pdbx_strand_id
1 'polypeptide(L)'
;PPTAPTAVLMRPNSSRTKKNSIEPEGHRWAKYTVDPALLTPGETYTVNMKLIAQPLPAYFLFVSSAPGFDFNLSLREIAKRIVDISINLWETTKTVTIEK
;
A
#
# COMPACT_ATOMS: atom_id res chain seq x y z
N PRO A 1 -29.88 -0.07 -9.73
CA PRO A 1 -29.14 -1.35 -9.73
C PRO A 1 -28.28 -1.49 -11.00
N PRO A 2 -27.09 -2.13 -10.92
CA PRO A 2 -26.29 -2.44 -12.10
C PRO A 2 -27.08 -3.36 -13.04
N THR A 3 -27.10 -3.05 -14.33
CA THR A 3 -27.79 -3.85 -15.37
C THR A 3 -27.06 -5.15 -15.72
N ALA A 4 -25.78 -5.26 -15.34
CA ALA A 4 -24.95 -6.44 -15.54
C ALA A 4 -24.38 -6.96 -14.20
N PRO A 5 -24.26 -8.28 -14.01
CA PRO A 5 -23.80 -8.88 -12.76
C PRO A 5 -22.36 -8.46 -12.43
N THR A 6 -22.15 -7.91 -11.24
CA THR A 6 -20.83 -7.50 -10.73
C THR A 6 -20.09 -8.64 -10.02
N ALA A 7 -20.78 -9.73 -9.67
CA ALA A 7 -20.24 -10.85 -8.90
C ALA A 7 -19.08 -11.56 -9.62
N VAL A 8 -19.14 -11.70 -10.94
CA VAL A 8 -18.09 -12.34 -11.75
C VAL A 8 -16.77 -11.55 -11.69
N LEU A 9 -16.86 -10.23 -11.56
CA LEU A 9 -15.70 -9.34 -11.64
C LEU A 9 -15.17 -8.93 -10.26
N MET A 10 -15.90 -9.24 -9.18
CA MET A 10 -15.61 -8.83 -7.80
C MET A 10 -15.27 -7.33 -7.67
N ARG A 11 -15.86 -6.51 -8.54
CA ARG A 11 -15.66 -5.04 -8.61
C ARG A 11 -16.86 -4.38 -9.29
N PRO A 12 -17.08 -3.07 -9.08
CA PRO A 12 -18.04 -2.30 -9.87
C PRO A 12 -17.70 -2.34 -11.38
N ASN A 13 -18.72 -2.44 -12.25
CA ASN A 13 -18.53 -2.56 -13.70
C ASN A 13 -17.73 -1.41 -14.31
N SER A 14 -17.81 -0.20 -13.72
CA SER A 14 -17.08 1.00 -14.15
C SER A 14 -15.63 1.08 -13.63
N SER A 15 -15.20 0.19 -12.75
CA SER A 15 -13.88 0.26 -12.09
C SER A 15 -13.02 -0.92 -12.47
N ARG A 16 -11.88 -0.70 -13.14
CA ARG A 16 -10.93 -1.76 -13.54
C ARG A 16 -10.05 -2.21 -12.38
N THR A 17 -9.97 -3.52 -12.11
CA THR A 17 -8.92 -4.08 -11.24
C THR A 17 -7.56 -3.86 -11.89
N LYS A 18 -6.72 -3.03 -11.25
CA LYS A 18 -5.31 -2.91 -11.61
C LYS A 18 -4.52 -3.91 -10.76
N LYS A 19 -4.12 -5.03 -11.37
CA LYS A 19 -3.24 -6.01 -10.72
C LYS A 19 -1.87 -5.35 -10.49
N ASN A 20 -1.60 -4.98 -9.24
CA ASN A 20 -0.31 -4.43 -8.82
C ASN A 20 0.59 -5.47 -8.15
N SER A 21 0.29 -6.76 -8.30
CA SER A 21 1.16 -7.84 -7.81
C SER A 21 2.50 -7.88 -8.54
N ILE A 22 3.49 -8.48 -7.89
CA ILE A 22 4.67 -8.99 -8.56
C ILE A 22 4.26 -10.26 -9.32
N GLU A 23 4.71 -10.41 -10.56
CA GLU A 23 4.45 -11.61 -11.38
C GLU A 23 5.30 -12.80 -10.89
N PRO A 24 4.94 -14.05 -11.22
CA PRO A 24 5.76 -15.21 -10.86
C PRO A 24 7.21 -15.04 -11.29
N GLU A 25 8.16 -15.30 -10.40
CA GLU A 25 9.62 -15.07 -10.58
C GLU A 25 10.01 -13.61 -10.90
N GLY A 26 9.06 -12.67 -10.88
CA GLY A 26 9.32 -11.26 -11.10
C GLY A 26 9.95 -10.59 -9.89
N HIS A 27 10.62 -9.47 -10.14
CA HIS A 27 11.12 -8.58 -9.08
C HIS A 27 10.64 -7.15 -9.31
N ARG A 28 10.40 -6.40 -8.22
CA ARG A 28 10.14 -4.95 -8.28
C ARG A 28 10.95 -4.25 -7.21
N TRP A 29 11.55 -3.13 -7.59
CA TRP A 29 12.34 -2.28 -6.71
C TRP A 29 11.67 -0.91 -6.60
N ALA A 30 11.31 -0.53 -5.38
CA ALA A 30 10.79 0.81 -5.10
C ALA A 30 11.96 1.80 -5.03
N LYS A 31 11.79 2.96 -5.66
CA LYS A 31 12.74 4.08 -5.57
C LYS A 31 12.24 5.01 -4.48
N TYR A 32 13.05 5.20 -3.45
CA TYR A 32 12.79 6.16 -2.38
C TYR A 32 13.81 7.28 -2.47
N THR A 33 13.37 8.50 -2.18
CA THR A 33 14.21 9.69 -2.13
C THR A 33 13.96 10.38 -0.81
N VAL A 34 15.04 10.69 -0.11
CA VAL A 34 15.02 11.54 1.09
C VAL A 34 15.54 12.90 0.68
N ASP A 35 14.90 13.96 1.16
CA ASP A 35 15.35 15.33 0.91
C ASP A 35 16.76 15.53 1.50
N PRO A 36 17.75 15.94 0.70
CA PRO A 36 19.10 16.21 1.17
C PRO A 36 19.16 17.25 2.30
N ALA A 37 18.21 18.18 2.38
CA ALA A 37 18.15 19.17 3.45
C ALA A 37 17.87 18.57 4.83
N LEU A 38 17.37 17.32 4.90
CA LEU A 38 17.12 16.58 6.12
C LEU A 38 18.31 15.71 6.55
N LEU A 39 19.38 15.67 5.75
CA LEU A 39 20.54 14.82 5.98
C LEU A 39 21.74 15.67 6.39
N THR A 40 22.36 15.30 7.51
CA THR A 40 23.60 15.89 7.98
C THR A 40 24.78 15.08 7.44
N PRO A 41 25.75 15.72 6.77
CA PRO A 41 26.98 15.04 6.35
C PRO A 41 27.76 14.51 7.56
N GLY A 42 28.25 13.27 7.46
CA GLY A 42 28.98 12.57 8.52
C GLY A 42 28.10 11.86 9.55
N GLU A 43 26.78 12.02 9.47
CA GLU A 43 25.85 11.37 10.39
C GLU A 43 25.41 9.98 9.86
N THR A 44 25.09 9.08 10.79
CA THR A 44 24.68 7.70 10.47
C THR A 44 23.18 7.54 10.68
N TYR A 45 22.49 7.11 9.64
CA TYR A 45 21.05 6.90 9.63
C TYR A 45 20.70 5.42 9.60
N THR A 46 19.63 5.06 10.28
CA THR A 46 19.07 3.71 10.25
C THR A 46 17.91 3.67 9.27
N VAL A 47 18.04 2.85 8.24
CA VAL A 47 17.01 2.59 7.24
C VAL A 47 16.34 1.26 7.56
N ASN A 48 15.09 1.33 7.99
CA ASN A 48 14.23 0.15 8.14
C ASN A 48 13.38 -0.01 6.87
N MET A 49 13.49 -1.18 6.24
CA MET A 49 12.79 -1.51 5.00
C MET A 49 11.86 -2.69 5.24
N LYS A 50 10.59 -2.53 4.86
CA LYS A 50 9.55 -3.57 4.99
C LYS A 50 8.84 -3.79 3.67
N LEU A 51 8.60 -5.05 3.34
CA LEU A 51 7.71 -5.46 2.26
C LEU A 51 6.38 -5.88 2.88
N ILE A 52 5.35 -5.06 2.69
CA ILE A 52 4.04 -5.27 3.31
C ILE A 52 3.05 -5.74 2.25
N ALA A 53 2.41 -6.88 2.48
CA ALA A 53 1.25 -7.33 1.73
C ALA A 53 -0.02 -6.76 2.35
N GLN A 54 -0.81 -6.07 1.54
CA GLN A 54 -2.09 -5.51 1.95
C GLN A 54 -3.20 -5.99 1.01
N PRO A 55 -4.42 -6.23 1.52
CA PRO A 55 -5.54 -6.63 0.69
C PRO A 55 -6.02 -5.48 -0.22
N LEU A 56 -5.81 -4.23 0.19
CA LEU A 56 -6.16 -3.05 -0.60
C LEU A 56 -5.08 -1.97 -0.48
N PRO A 57 -4.59 -1.41 -1.60
CA PRO A 57 -3.76 -0.21 -1.57
C PRO A 57 -4.51 0.99 -0.97
N ALA A 58 -3.80 1.85 -0.23
CA ALA A 58 -4.41 3.03 0.42
C ALA A 58 -5.16 3.97 -0.56
N TYR A 59 -4.67 4.12 -1.80
CA TYR A 59 -5.34 4.97 -2.79
C TYR A 59 -6.71 4.44 -3.26
N PHE A 60 -7.01 3.16 -3.04
CA PHE A 60 -8.30 2.56 -3.38
C PHE A 60 -9.34 2.69 -2.25
N LEU A 61 -8.96 3.22 -1.08
CA LEU A 61 -9.89 3.43 0.05
C LEU A 61 -11.12 4.26 -0.35
N PHE A 62 -10.93 5.27 -1.21
CA PHE A 62 -12.02 6.11 -1.69
C PHE A 62 -13.05 5.32 -2.52
N VAL A 63 -12.61 4.36 -3.33
CA VAL A 63 -13.51 3.54 -4.16
C VAL A 63 -14.32 2.56 -3.30
N SER A 64 -13.72 2.09 -2.20
CA SER A 64 -14.38 1.23 -1.22
C SER A 64 -15.21 2.00 -0.19
N SER A 65 -15.24 3.33 -0.24
CA SER A 65 -16.01 4.16 0.70
C SER A 65 -17.51 3.94 0.55
N ALA A 66 -18.02 3.86 -0.68
CA ALA A 66 -19.43 3.65 -0.95
C ALA A 66 -19.95 2.31 -0.37
N PRO A 67 -19.31 1.15 -0.61
CA PRO A 67 -19.69 -0.11 0.06
C PRO A 67 -19.40 -0.12 1.57
N GLY A 68 -18.40 0.63 2.04
CA GLY A 68 -18.06 0.70 3.46
C GLY A 68 -19.13 1.39 4.31
N PHE A 69 -19.82 2.37 3.73
CA PHE A 69 -20.97 3.02 4.35
C PHE A 69 -22.16 2.08 4.52
N ASP A 70 -22.31 1.07 3.66
CA ASP A 70 -23.37 0.05 3.81
C ASP A 70 -23.19 -0.79 5.09
N PHE A 71 -21.97 -0.86 5.64
CA PHE A 71 -21.66 -1.52 6.91
C PHE A 71 -21.50 -0.56 8.09
N ASN A 72 -21.94 0.70 7.93
CA ASN A 72 -21.82 1.77 8.93
C ASN A 72 -20.38 1.99 9.41
N LEU A 73 -19.39 1.76 8.53
CA LEU A 73 -17.98 2.01 8.81
C LEU A 73 -17.56 3.34 8.22
N SER A 74 -16.84 4.14 9.00
CA SER A 74 -16.17 5.33 8.50
C SER A 74 -14.96 4.96 7.64
N LEU A 75 -14.60 5.86 6.72
CA LEU A 75 -13.37 5.76 5.92
C LEU A 75 -12.11 5.50 6.78
N ARG A 76 -12.05 6.11 7.96
CA ARG A 76 -10.95 5.93 8.91
C ARG A 76 -10.91 4.50 9.47
N GLU A 77 -12.07 3.94 9.83
CA GLU A 77 -12.15 2.58 10.35
C GLU A 77 -11.79 1.54 9.28
N ILE A 78 -12.21 1.77 8.04
CA ILE A 78 -11.84 0.92 6.90
C ILE A 78 -10.33 0.96 6.68
N ALA A 79 -9.74 2.16 6.64
CA ALA A 79 -8.30 2.34 6.51
C ALA A 79 -7.54 1.62 7.64
N LYS A 80 -8.00 1.78 8.88
CA LYS A 80 -7.43 1.11 10.05
C LYS A 80 -7.48 -0.41 9.90
N ARG A 81 -8.63 -0.98 9.55
CA ARG A 81 -8.78 -2.43 9.38
C ARG A 81 -7.85 -2.99 8.30
N ILE A 82 -7.68 -2.28 7.19
CA ILE A 82 -6.76 -2.69 6.11
C ILE A 82 -5.31 -2.71 6.58
N VAL A 83 -4.91 -1.74 7.41
CA VAL A 83 -3.57 -1.73 8.04
C VAL A 83 -3.45 -2.87 9.05
N ASP A 84 -4.45 -3.07 9.90
CA ASP A 84 -4.42 -4.10 10.96
C ASP A 84 -4.32 -5.53 10.40
N ILE A 85 -4.89 -5.79 9.21
CA ILE A 85 -4.81 -7.11 8.53
C ILE A 85 -3.62 -7.22 7.57
N SER A 86 -2.75 -6.21 7.51
CA SER A 86 -1.56 -6.26 6.65
C SER A 86 -0.51 -7.22 7.18
N ILE A 87 0.21 -7.87 6.27
CA ILE A 87 1.22 -8.88 6.61
C ILE A 87 2.58 -8.33 6.21
N ASN A 88 3.51 -8.32 7.15
CA ASN A 88 4.92 -8.05 6.88
C ASN A 88 5.55 -9.30 6.27
N LEU A 89 5.83 -9.29 4.97
CA LEU A 89 6.43 -10.41 4.25
C LEU A 89 7.93 -10.50 4.44
N TRP A 90 8.58 -9.35 4.59
CA TRP A 90 10.03 -9.26 4.72
C TRP A 90 10.43 -7.95 5.37
N GLU A 91 11.44 -7.99 6.23
CA GLU A 91 11.98 -6.82 6.92
C GLU A 91 13.50 -6.90 6.97
N THR A 92 14.15 -5.75 6.75
CA THR A 92 15.57 -5.59 7.04
C THR A 92 15.86 -4.20 7.57
N THR A 93 16.94 -4.11 8.34
CA THR A 93 17.44 -2.84 8.86
C THR A 93 18.88 -2.70 8.43
N LYS A 94 19.23 -1.52 7.90
CA LYS A 94 20.59 -1.17 7.50
C LYS A 94 20.98 0.18 8.08
N THR A 95 22.25 0.33 8.42
CA THR A 95 22.83 1.62 8.78
C THR A 95 23.57 2.18 7.58
N VAL A 96 23.42 3.48 7.34
CA VAL A 96 24.06 4.20 6.24
C VAL A 96 24.64 5.50 6.77
N THR A 97 25.92 5.72 6.56
CA THR A 97 26.58 6.99 6.87
C THR A 97 26.60 7.85 5.61
N ILE A 98 26.16 9.10 5.73
CA ILE A 98 26.16 10.03 4.59
C ILE A 98 27.53 10.68 4.49
N GLU A 99 28.27 10.34 3.44
CA GLU A 99 29.55 11.00 3.13
C GLU A 99 29.31 12.40 2.55
N LYS A 100 30.34 13.24 2.64
CA LYS A 100 30.32 14.65 2.25
C LYS A 100 30.35 14.85 0.74
#